data_AF-A0A8H7K4E4-F1
#
_entry.id   AF-A0A8H7K4E4-F1
#
_cell.length_a   1.000
_cell.length_b   1.000
_cell.length_c   1.000
_cell.angle_alpha   90.00
_cell.angle_beta   90.00
_cell.angle_gamma   90.00
#
_symmetry.space_group_name_H-M   'P 1'
#
loop_
_entity.id
_entity.type
_entity.pdbx_description
1 polymer ?
#
loop_
_entity_poly.entity_id
_entity_poly.type
_entity_poly.pdbx_seq_one_letter_code
_entity_poly.pdbx_strand_id
1 'polypeptide(L)'
;MDLILTGRVLEAQEALQWGLLKEIVPQEKLLERALDYASEIASLSPDSVIISRLAAREAWETGVSRATMRGQELWAEGMLRSQNAQEGLAAYREKREPKWFPSHL
;
A
#
# COMPACT_ATOMS: atom_id res chain seq x y z
N MET A 1 -22.12 3.77 13.16
CA MET A 1 -22.45 4.75 14.22
C MET A 1 -22.24 4.22 15.65
N ASP A 2 -22.17 2.91 15.92
CA ASP A 2 -22.03 2.35 17.29
C ASP A 2 -20.85 2.95 18.09
N LEU A 3 -19.60 2.59 17.77
CA LEU A 3 -18.43 2.99 18.57
C LEU A 3 -18.30 4.51 18.77
N ILE A 4 -18.66 5.29 17.75
CA ILE A 4 -18.61 6.76 17.78
C ILE A 4 -19.59 7.33 18.82
N LEU A 5 -20.73 6.68 19.04
CA LEU A 5 -21.77 7.15 19.96
C LEU A 5 -21.68 6.50 21.35
N THR A 6 -21.22 5.25 21.43
CA THR A 6 -21.21 4.47 22.68
C THR A 6 -19.88 4.55 23.42
N GLY A 7 -18.77 4.80 22.73
CA GLY A 7 -17.43 4.84 23.32
C GLY A 7 -17.00 3.52 23.98
N ARG A 8 -17.69 2.41 23.69
CA ARG A 8 -17.38 1.11 24.29
C ARG A 8 -16.01 0.61 23.83
N VAL A 9 -15.43 -0.29 24.63
CA VAL A 9 -14.22 -1.02 24.23
C VAL A 9 -14.57 -1.96 23.06
N LEU A 10 -13.73 -1.92 22.03
CA LEU A 10 -13.79 -2.79 20.88
C LEU A 10 -12.76 -3.92 21.06
N GLU A 11 -13.23 -5.16 21.05
CA GLU A 11 -12.36 -6.33 21.14
C GLU A 11 -11.63 -6.59 19.82
N ALA A 12 -10.41 -7.13 19.90
CA ALA A 12 -9.57 -7.35 18.71
C ALA A 12 -10.24 -8.24 17.65
N GLN A 13 -10.95 -9.29 18.08
CA GLN A 13 -11.65 -10.21 17.17
C GLN A 13 -12.78 -9.52 16.41
N GLU A 14 -13.50 -8.62 17.07
CA GLU A 14 -14.56 -7.82 16.44
C GLU A 14 -13.94 -6.80 15.47
N ALA A 15 -12.85 -6.14 15.86
CA ALA A 15 -12.11 -5.21 15.00
C ALA A 15 -11.59 -5.89 13.72
N LEU A 16 -11.13 -7.14 13.80
CA LEU A 16 -10.72 -7.95 12.64
C LEU A 16 -11.91 -8.24 11.72
N GLN A 17 -13.06 -8.64 12.27
CA GLN A 17 -14.27 -8.90 11.47
C GLN A 17 -14.79 -7.64 10.76
N TRP A 18 -14.62 -6.47 11.37
CA TRP A 18 -15.01 -5.19 10.78
C TRP A 18 -14.01 -4.69 9.72
N GLY A 19 -12.86 -5.35 9.57
CA GLY A 19 -11.79 -4.94 8.66
C GLY A 19 -10.95 -3.76 9.18
N LEU A 20 -11.04 -3.42 10.47
CA LEU A 20 -10.20 -2.40 11.10
C LEU A 20 -8.79 -2.93 11.39
N LEU A 21 -8.67 -4.24 11.63
CA LEU A 21 -7.41 -4.95 11.73
C LEU A 21 -7.25 -5.89 10.54
N LYS A 22 -6.01 -6.08 10.09
CA LYS A 22 -5.65 -7.04 9.06
C LYS A 22 -5.48 -8.45 9.63
N GLU A 23 -4.84 -8.57 10.80
CA GLU A 23 -4.48 -9.83 11.43
C GLU A 23 -4.36 -9.69 12.95
N ILE A 24 -4.50 -10.81 13.66
CA ILE A 24 -4.27 -10.92 15.11
C ILE A 24 -3.18 -11.96 15.32
N VAL A 25 -2.18 -11.64 16.14
CA VAL A 25 -1.04 -12.51 16.45
C VAL A 25 -0.78 -12.58 17.96
N PRO A 26 -0.10 -13.63 18.46
CA PRO A 26 0.38 -13.65 19.84
C PRO A 26 1.25 -12.43 20.16
N GLN A 27 1.17 -11.94 21.39
CA GLN A 27 1.85 -10.70 21.81
C GLN A 27 3.36 -10.77 21.59
N GLU A 28 3.96 -11.94 21.83
CA GLU A 28 5.39 -12.18 21.68
C GLU A 28 5.87 -12.10 20.23
N LYS A 29 4.95 -12.28 19.27
CA LYS A 29 5.22 -12.21 17.82
C LYS A 29 4.83 -10.88 17.18
N LEU A 30 4.24 -9.96 17.95
CA LEU A 30 3.69 -8.71 17.42
C LEU A 30 4.74 -7.90 16.65
N LEU A 31 5.91 -7.68 17.28
CA LEU A 31 6.96 -6.87 16.68
C LEU A 31 7.58 -7.55 15.46
N GLU A 32 7.88 -8.84 15.56
CA GLU A 32 8.41 -9.66 14.46
C GLU A 32 7.48 -9.57 13.24
N ARG A 33 6.18 -9.88 13.42
CA ARG A 33 5.22 -9.86 12.32
C ARG A 33 5.04 -8.47 11.72
N ALA A 34 5.03 -7.42 12.55
CA ALA A 34 4.92 -6.05 12.08
C ALA A 34 6.12 -5.64 11.21
N LEU A 35 7.34 -6.03 11.61
CA LEU A 35 8.56 -5.77 10.86
C LEU A 35 8.62 -6.60 9.58
N ASP A 36 8.19 -7.85 9.60
CA ASP A 36 8.09 -8.68 8.39
C ASP A 36 7.14 -8.03 7.38
N TYR A 37 5.96 -7.61 7.82
CA TYR A 37 4.98 -6.96 6.93
C TYR A 37 5.48 -5.62 6.39
N ALA A 38 6.17 -4.83 7.23
CA ALA A 38 6.82 -3.61 6.79
C ALA A 38 7.92 -3.89 5.76
N SER A 39 8.68 -4.99 5.93
CA SER A 39 9.73 -5.41 5.02
C SER A 39 9.17 -5.87 3.67
N GLU A 40 8.04 -6.59 3.68
CA GLU A 40 7.30 -6.96 2.46
C GLU A 40 6.89 -5.71 1.65
N ILE A 41 6.43 -4.65 2.32
CA ILE A 41 6.08 -3.39 1.65
C ILE A 41 7.35 -2.67 1.17
N ALA A 42 8.39 -2.64 1.99
CA ALA A 42 9.65 -1.96 1.69
C ALA A 42 10.46 -2.64 0.57
N SER A 43 10.19 -3.92 0.28
CA SER A 43 10.79 -4.63 -0.87
C SER A 43 10.13 -4.29 -2.20
N LEU A 44 9.06 -3.50 -2.21
CA LEU A 44 8.39 -3.04 -3.43
C LEU A 44 8.98 -1.71 -3.92
N SER A 45 8.70 -1.36 -5.18
CA SER A 45 9.07 -0.06 -5.75
C SER A 45 8.47 1.08 -4.91
N PRO A 46 9.28 2.03 -4.40
CA PRO A 46 8.78 3.13 -3.58
C PRO A 46 7.79 4.01 -4.35
N ASP A 47 8.07 4.26 -5.64
CA ASP A 47 7.17 4.97 -6.56
C ASP A 47 5.78 4.32 -6.60
N SER A 48 5.75 2.99 -6.77
CA SER A 48 4.50 2.21 -6.84
C SER A 48 3.74 2.25 -5.52
N VAL A 49 4.41 2.05 -4.39
CA VAL A 49 3.77 2.08 -3.06
C VAL A 49 3.13 3.45 -2.80
N ILE A 50 3.83 4.54 -3.12
CA ILE A 50 3.33 5.92 -2.94
C ILE A 50 2.09 6.16 -3.80
N ILE A 51 2.19 5.90 -5.11
CA ILE A 51 1.10 6.17 -6.05
C ILE A 51 -0.11 5.27 -5.80
N SER A 52 0.10 3.97 -5.58
CA SER A 52 -1.02 3.05 -5.31
C SER A 52 -1.79 3.46 -4.06
N ARG A 53 -1.10 3.92 -3.00
CA ARG A 53 -1.76 4.42 -1.79
C ARG A 53 -2.55 5.71 -2.06
N LEU A 54 -2.00 6.64 -2.84
CA LEU A 54 -2.69 7.88 -3.21
C LEU A 54 -3.92 7.60 -4.06
N ALA A 55 -3.79 6.76 -5.09
CA ALA A 55 -4.88 6.38 -5.98
C ALA A 55 -6.01 5.66 -5.22
N ALA A 56 -5.69 4.78 -4.28
CA ALA A 56 -6.70 4.11 -3.45
C ALA A 56 -7.49 5.09 -2.58
N ARG A 57 -6.82 6.08 -1.99
CA ARG A 57 -7.48 7.15 -1.21
C ARG A 57 -8.37 8.02 -2.09
N GLU A 58 -7.88 8.42 -3.25
CA GLU A 58 -8.66 9.23 -4.19
C GLU A 58 -9.87 8.49 -4.74
N ALA A 59 -9.76 7.18 -4.99
CA ALA A 59 -10.88 6.34 -5.39
C ALA A 59 -11.94 6.23 -4.29
N TRP A 60 -11.51 6.19 -3.02
CA TRP A 60 -12.41 6.19 -1.88
C TRP A 60 -13.24 7.47 -1.79
N GLU A 61 -12.64 8.63 -2.07
CA GLU A 61 -13.31 9.93 -1.97
C GLU A 61 -14.13 10.29 -3.22
N THR A 62 -13.65 9.91 -4.40
CA THR A 62 -14.18 10.43 -5.67
C THR A 62 -14.78 9.38 -6.61
N GLY A 63 -14.65 8.12 -6.24
CA GLY A 63 -15.04 6.97 -7.07
C GLY A 63 -13.96 6.53 -8.05
N VAL A 64 -13.97 5.23 -8.37
CA VAL A 64 -12.93 4.55 -9.16
C VAL A 64 -12.70 5.19 -10.53
N SER A 65 -13.76 5.56 -11.25
CA SER A 65 -13.62 6.13 -12.60
C SER A 65 -12.88 7.46 -12.59
N ARG A 66 -13.21 8.35 -11.64
CA ARG A 66 -12.54 9.65 -11.54
C ARG A 66 -11.08 9.49 -11.13
N ALA A 67 -10.84 8.69 -10.09
CA ALA A 67 -9.49 8.42 -9.62
C ALA A 67 -8.61 7.78 -10.70
N THR A 68 -9.16 6.90 -11.53
CA THR A 68 -8.42 6.28 -12.64
C THR A 68 -8.03 7.31 -13.70
N MET A 69 -8.95 8.15 -14.17
CA MET A 69 -8.64 9.18 -15.17
C MET A 69 -7.58 10.15 -14.65
N ARG A 70 -7.75 10.61 -13.41
CA ARG A 70 -6.80 11.52 -12.77
C ARG A 70 -5.44 10.86 -12.55
N GLY A 71 -5.41 9.60 -12.18
CA GLY A 71 -4.17 8.84 -12.02
C GLY A 71 -3.42 8.68 -13.35
N GLN A 72 -4.14 8.48 -14.46
CA GLN A 72 -3.56 8.47 -15.80
C GLN A 72 -2.95 9.83 -16.17
N GLU A 73 -3.67 10.93 -15.92
CA GLU A 73 -3.19 12.28 -16.22
C GLU A 73 -1.95 12.67 -15.40
N LEU A 74 -1.95 12.37 -14.10
CA LEU A 74 -0.90 12.83 -13.18
C LEU A 74 0.33 11.92 -13.18
N TRP A 75 0.14 10.60 -13.28
CA TRP A 75 1.20 9.66 -12.90
C TRP A 75 1.63 8.72 -14.03
N ALA A 76 0.80 8.44 -15.03
CA ALA A 76 1.12 7.41 -16.02
C ALA A 76 2.42 7.69 -16.78
N GLU A 77 2.61 8.92 -17.26
CA GLU A 77 3.83 9.26 -17.99
C GLU A 77 5.06 9.26 -17.08
N GLY A 78 4.96 9.89 -15.90
CA GLY A 78 6.06 9.95 -14.93
C GLY A 78 6.51 8.56 -14.46
N MET A 79 5.54 7.67 -14.22
CA MET A 79 5.81 6.27 -13.87
C MET A 79 6.49 5.52 -15.01
N LEU A 80 5.96 5.57 -16.23
CA LEU A 80 6.55 4.83 -17.35
C LEU A 80 7.99 5.25 -17.66
N ARG A 81 8.35 6.51 -17.36
CA ARG A 81 9.70 7.03 -17.55
C ARG A 81 10.59 6.87 -16.31
N SER A 82 10.06 6.46 -15.17
CA SER A 82 10.81 6.41 -13.90
C SER A 82 11.91 5.35 -13.93
N GLN A 83 12.98 5.59 -13.16
CA GLN A 83 14.09 4.63 -13.03
C GLN A 83 13.60 3.30 -12.44
N ASN A 84 12.70 3.37 -11.45
CA ASN A 84 12.13 2.18 -10.82
C ASN A 84 11.24 1.40 -11.81
N ALA A 85 10.49 2.04 -12.70
CA ALA A 85 9.73 1.30 -13.72
C ALA A 85 10.64 0.58 -14.71
N GLN A 86 11.72 1.22 -15.17
CA GLN A 86 12.70 0.60 -16.06
C GLN A 86 13.41 -0.58 -15.39
N GLU A 87 13.85 -0.39 -14.14
CA GLU A 87 14.48 -1.43 -13.34
C GLU A 87 13.54 -2.60 -13.05
N GLY A 88 12.28 -2.34 -12.70
CA GLY A 88 11.29 -3.39 -12.46
C GLY A 88 11.06 -4.26 -13.71
N LEU A 89 10.98 -3.64 -14.89
CA LEU A 89 10.88 -4.36 -16.16
C LEU A 89 12.15 -5.15 -16.49
N ALA A 90 13.34 -4.60 -16.22
CA ALA A 90 14.62 -5.28 -16.44
C ALA A 90 14.77 -6.49 -15.50
N ALA A 91 14.57 -6.30 -14.20
CA ALA A 91 14.63 -7.34 -13.18
C ALA A 91 13.69 -8.51 -13.47
N TYR A 92 12.46 -8.21 -13.91
CA TYR A 92 11.49 -9.22 -14.33
C TYR A 92 11.99 -10.04 -15.53
N ARG A 93 12.52 -9.38 -16.58
CA ARG A 93 13.07 -10.07 -17.76
C ARG A 93 14.29 -10.92 -17.43
N GLU A 94 15.13 -10.43 -16.52
CA GLU A 94 16.38 -11.09 -16.09
C GLU A 94 16.16 -12.13 -14.98
N LYS A 95 14.92 -12.29 -14.48
CA LYS A 95 14.55 -13.19 -13.38
C LYS A 95 15.40 -12.98 -12.11
N ARG A 96 15.63 -11.72 -11.77
CA ARG A 96 16.35 -11.31 -10.56
C ARG A 96 15.49 -10.39 -9.71
N GLU A 97 15.89 -10.21 -8.46
CA GLU A 97 15.31 -9.18 -7.62
C GLU A 97 15.66 -7.77 -8.14
N PRO A 98 14.71 -6.83 -8.10
CA PRO A 98 14.94 -5.44 -8.49
C PRO A 98 15.74 -4.69 -7.42
N LYS A 99 16.55 -3.74 -7.87
CA LYS A 99 17.28 -2.78 -7.01
C LYS A 99 16.61 -1.42 -7.10
N TRP A 100 15.73 -1.14 -6.16
CA TRP A 100 14.98 0.11 -6.16
C TRP A 100 15.84 1.33 -5.82
N PHE A 101 15.54 2.43 -6.50
CA PHE A 101 16.09 3.75 -6.26
C PHE A 101 15.12 4.57 -5.40
N PRO A 102 15.59 5.56 -4.62
CA PRO A 102 14.71 6.50 -3.93
C PRO A 102 13.68 7.13 -4.88
N SER A 103 12.44 7.29 -4.40
CA SER A 103 11.39 7.96 -5.19
C SER A 103 11.73 9.43 -5.41
N HIS A 104 11.50 9.90 -6.63
CA HIS A 104 11.61 11.30 -7.02
C HIS A 104 10.26 11.89 -7.49
N LEU A 105 9.18 11.13 -7.31
CA LEU A 105 7.79 11.53 -7.57
C LEU A 105 7.22 12.35 -6.41
#